data_AF-A0A381U6N1-F1
#
_entry.id   AF-A0A381U6N1-F1
#
_cell.length_a   1.000
_cell.length_b   1.000
_cell.length_c   1.000
_cell.angle_alpha   90.00
_cell.angle_beta   90.00
_cell.angle_gamma   90.00
#
_symmetry.space_group_name_H-M   'P 1'
#
loop_
_entity.id
_entity.type
_entity.pdbx_description
1 polymer ?
#
loop_
_entity_poly.entity_id
_entity_poly.type
_entity_poly.pdbx_seq_one_letter_code
_entity_poly.pdbx_strand_id
1 'polypeptide(L)'
;MVQLNPQAAAKVLNAATSLRPILGIVLGSAFGQVAESIEVDATIDFAALPGCAASSVEGHTGQFIIGRLGGVDVVVQAGRLHYYEGYSMAQVTYPIRVMAAFGVEQVLLTNAAGGIATDLAVGDFMRIIDHINLMGANPLRGEASPGLPGFVDMSAAYSESLGQALGQAAADCGIELKSGVFAAVSGPSYETPAEIRAFATLGADAIAMSTVPEVIVARQLGLEVSGLSCITNAAAGLAKSA
;
A
#
# COMPACT_ATOMS: atom_id res chain seq x y z
N MET A 1 -22.48 12.51 4.25
CA MET A 1 -21.26 11.69 4.24
C MET A 1 -21.68 10.24 4.20
N VAL A 2 -21.18 9.44 3.26
CA VAL A 2 -21.44 7.99 3.23
C VAL A 2 -20.84 7.40 4.50
N GLN A 3 -21.65 6.70 5.28
CA GLN A 3 -21.17 6.03 6.49
C GLN A 3 -20.36 4.79 6.07
N LEU A 4 -19.06 4.82 6.33
CA LEU A 4 -18.16 3.70 6.07
C LEU A 4 -18.54 2.54 7.00
N ASN A 5 -18.80 1.35 6.45
CA ASN A 5 -19.18 0.16 7.21
C ASN A 5 -18.40 -1.06 6.69
N PRO A 6 -17.14 -1.23 7.13
CA PRO A 6 -16.27 -2.27 6.60
C PRO A 6 -16.80 -3.68 6.87
N GLN A 7 -17.60 -3.88 7.93
CA GLN A 7 -18.25 -5.16 8.22
C GLN A 7 -19.32 -5.51 7.18
N ALA A 8 -20.07 -4.53 6.66
CA ALA A 8 -21.02 -4.76 5.58
C ALA A 8 -20.31 -5.15 4.27
N ALA A 9 -19.21 -4.49 3.94
CA ALA A 9 -18.37 -4.86 2.80
C ALA A 9 -17.72 -6.24 2.96
N ALA A 10 -17.21 -6.55 4.15
CA ALA A 10 -16.63 -7.87 4.45
C ALA A 10 -17.67 -9.01 4.37
N LYS A 11 -18.96 -8.75 4.63
CA LYS A 11 -20.02 -9.75 4.40
C LYS A 11 -20.18 -10.10 2.91
N VAL A 12 -19.98 -9.13 2.01
CA VAL A 12 -19.98 -9.38 0.56
C VAL A 12 -18.82 -10.31 0.20
N LEU A 13 -17.61 -10.04 0.71
CA LEU A 13 -16.45 -10.92 0.49
C LEU A 13 -16.68 -12.33 1.07
N ASN A 14 -17.18 -12.43 2.30
CA ASN A 14 -17.48 -13.73 2.94
C ASN A 14 -18.54 -14.55 2.21
N ALA A 15 -19.48 -13.91 1.51
CA ALA A 15 -20.49 -14.60 0.72
C ALA A 15 -19.96 -15.05 -0.65
N ALA A 16 -18.93 -14.38 -1.16
CA ALA A 16 -18.35 -14.67 -2.46
C ALA A 16 -17.37 -15.85 -2.45
N THR A 17 -16.80 -16.19 -1.28
CA THR A 17 -15.76 -17.23 -1.17
C THR A 17 -15.78 -17.99 0.16
N SER A 18 -15.31 -19.25 0.12
CA SER A 18 -15.01 -20.04 1.32
C SER A 18 -13.58 -19.87 1.83
N LEU A 19 -12.67 -19.28 1.04
CA LEU A 19 -11.29 -19.01 1.44
C LEU A 19 -11.22 -18.00 2.58
N ARG A 20 -10.23 -18.15 3.45
CA ARG A 20 -10.01 -17.26 4.60
C ARG A 20 -8.55 -16.78 4.60
N PRO A 21 -8.21 -15.89 3.65
CA PRO A 21 -6.84 -15.42 3.50
C PRO A 21 -6.43 -14.59 4.71
N ILE A 22 -5.30 -14.93 5.31
CA ILE A 22 -4.67 -14.13 6.37
C ILE A 22 -3.75 -13.04 5.79
N LEU A 23 -3.39 -13.15 4.50
CA LEU A 23 -2.53 -12.21 3.78
C LEU A 23 -3.34 -11.38 2.77
N GLY A 24 -3.30 -10.06 2.96
CA GLY A 24 -3.75 -9.06 2.01
C GLY A 24 -2.60 -8.48 1.20
N ILE A 25 -2.79 -8.23 -0.10
CA ILE A 25 -1.77 -7.60 -0.95
C ILE A 25 -2.39 -6.42 -1.67
N VAL A 26 -1.78 -5.24 -1.58
CA VAL A 26 -2.20 -4.06 -2.35
C VAL A 26 -1.26 -3.87 -3.52
N LEU A 27 -1.77 -4.04 -4.73
CA LEU A 27 -1.03 -3.84 -5.97
C LEU A 27 -1.05 -2.36 -6.36
N GLY A 28 0.12 -1.74 -6.26
CA GLY A 28 0.38 -0.42 -6.81
C GLY A 28 0.70 -0.45 -8.30
N SER A 29 0.93 0.74 -8.85
CA SER A 29 1.56 0.88 -10.17
C SER A 29 2.86 0.08 -10.23
N ALA A 30 3.16 -0.51 -11.39
CA ALA A 30 4.24 -1.48 -11.64
C ALA A 30 4.03 -2.92 -11.09
N PHE A 31 2.99 -3.19 -10.31
CA PHE A 31 2.72 -4.54 -9.74
C PHE A 31 1.47 -5.22 -10.33
N GLY A 32 0.78 -4.60 -11.29
CA GLY A 32 -0.50 -5.09 -11.82
C GLY A 32 -0.46 -6.52 -12.40
N GLN A 33 0.67 -6.92 -13.01
CA GLN A 33 0.83 -8.25 -13.61
C GLN A 33 0.75 -9.40 -12.58
N VAL A 34 0.99 -9.12 -11.29
CA VAL A 34 0.83 -10.12 -10.22
C VAL A 34 -0.59 -10.68 -10.18
N ALA A 35 -1.60 -9.87 -10.54
CA ALA A 35 -2.99 -10.30 -10.58
C ALA A 35 -3.23 -11.46 -11.56
N GLU A 36 -2.43 -11.55 -12.63
CA GLU A 36 -2.54 -12.61 -13.65
C GLU A 36 -2.03 -13.97 -13.14
N SER A 37 -1.25 -13.98 -12.06
CA SER A 37 -0.69 -15.20 -11.45
C SER A 37 -1.59 -15.78 -10.35
N ILE A 38 -2.73 -15.16 -10.06
CA ILE A 38 -3.65 -15.60 -9.01
C ILE A 38 -4.56 -16.69 -9.57
N GLU A 39 -4.64 -17.83 -8.89
CA GLU A 39 -5.71 -18.81 -9.06
C GLU A 39 -6.99 -18.22 -8.45
N VAL A 40 -7.78 -17.54 -9.26
CA VAL A 40 -8.94 -16.76 -8.80
C VAL A 40 -10.08 -17.67 -8.33
N ASP A 41 -10.56 -17.43 -7.11
CA ASP A 41 -11.78 -18.02 -6.55
C ASP A 41 -12.97 -17.05 -6.65
N ALA A 42 -12.74 -15.76 -6.36
CA ALA A 42 -13.75 -14.72 -6.47
C ALA A 42 -13.14 -13.35 -6.82
N THR A 43 -13.89 -12.54 -7.57
CA THR A 43 -13.54 -11.15 -7.88
C THR A 43 -14.71 -10.23 -7.53
N ILE A 44 -14.44 -9.15 -6.81
CA ILE A 44 -15.45 -8.22 -6.31
C ILE A 44 -15.01 -6.78 -6.60
N ASP A 45 -15.75 -6.09 -7.46
CA ASP A 45 -15.51 -4.67 -7.75
C ASP A 45 -15.77 -3.80 -6.51
N PHE A 46 -14.98 -2.75 -6.34
CA PHE A 46 -15.19 -1.77 -5.27
C PHE A 46 -16.56 -1.11 -5.37
N ALA A 47 -17.09 -0.91 -6.58
CA ALA A 47 -18.43 -0.37 -6.79
C ALA A 47 -19.55 -1.27 -6.21
N ALA A 48 -19.30 -2.58 -6.08
CA ALA A 48 -20.24 -3.53 -5.47
C ALA A 48 -20.14 -3.57 -3.93
N LEU A 49 -19.11 -2.94 -3.34
CA LEU A 49 -18.88 -2.94 -1.90
C LEU A 49 -19.55 -1.74 -1.24
N PRO A 50 -20.44 -1.95 -0.26
CA PRO A 50 -21.05 -0.87 0.50
C PRO A 50 -19.98 0.07 1.09
N GLY A 51 -20.08 1.36 0.76
CA GLY A 51 -19.20 2.41 1.28
C GLY A 51 -17.83 2.53 0.61
N CYS A 52 -17.48 1.67 -0.35
CA CYS A 52 -16.21 1.79 -1.07
C CYS A 52 -16.33 2.78 -2.23
N ALA A 53 -15.29 3.58 -2.44
CA ALA A 53 -15.21 4.44 -3.62
C ALA A 53 -14.76 3.60 -4.84
N ALA A 54 -15.25 3.94 -6.02
CA ALA A 54 -14.77 3.36 -7.27
C ALA A 54 -13.37 3.90 -7.59
N SER A 55 -12.53 3.13 -8.29
CA SER A 55 -11.26 3.66 -8.81
C SER A 55 -11.51 4.50 -10.06
N SER A 56 -10.73 5.58 -10.22
CA SER A 56 -10.85 6.51 -11.35
C SER A 56 -9.60 6.59 -12.22
N VAL A 57 -8.52 5.89 -11.85
CA VAL A 57 -7.22 5.92 -12.54
C VAL A 57 -7.11 4.79 -13.56
N GLU A 58 -6.64 5.13 -14.76
CA GLU A 58 -6.35 4.15 -15.82
C GLU A 58 -5.30 3.13 -15.35
N GLY A 59 -5.58 1.84 -15.57
CA GLY A 59 -4.76 0.73 -15.08
C GLY A 59 -5.05 0.29 -13.64
N HIS A 60 -5.92 0.98 -12.90
CA HIS A 60 -6.39 0.58 -11.58
C HIS A 60 -7.81 0.03 -11.68
N THR A 61 -7.94 -1.29 -11.78
CA THR A 61 -9.26 -1.95 -11.94
C THR A 61 -10.22 -1.68 -10.78
N GLY A 62 -9.71 -1.45 -9.57
CA GLY A 62 -10.53 -1.11 -8.41
C GLY A 62 -11.40 -2.28 -7.94
N GLN A 63 -10.76 -3.41 -7.67
CA GLN A 63 -11.43 -4.66 -7.28
C GLN A 63 -10.61 -5.42 -6.23
N PHE A 64 -11.29 -6.24 -5.43
CA PHE A 64 -10.65 -7.33 -4.70
C PHE A 64 -10.67 -8.60 -5.53
N ILE A 65 -9.52 -9.26 -5.62
CA ILE A 65 -9.36 -10.60 -6.19
C ILE A 65 -9.01 -11.52 -5.02
N ILE A 66 -9.85 -12.51 -4.76
CA ILE A 66 -9.62 -13.53 -3.74
C ILE A 66 -9.28 -14.84 -4.44
N GLY A 67 -8.23 -15.50 -4.00
CA GLY A 67 -7.75 -16.72 -4.65
C GLY A 67 -6.51 -17.26 -4.00
N ARG A 68 -5.71 -17.99 -4.77
CA ARG A 68 -4.42 -18.52 -4.33
C ARG A 68 -3.26 -17.99 -5.14
N LEU A 69 -2.16 -17.70 -4.46
CA LEU A 69 -0.89 -17.34 -5.09
C LEU A 69 0.20 -18.22 -4.47
N GLY A 70 0.85 -19.05 -5.30
CA GLY A 70 1.83 -20.02 -4.80
C GLY A 70 1.24 -21.03 -3.79
N GLY A 71 -0.05 -21.37 -3.93
CA GLY A 71 -0.77 -22.26 -3.02
C GLY A 71 -1.25 -21.62 -1.71
N VAL A 72 -0.99 -20.33 -1.47
CA VAL A 72 -1.44 -19.60 -0.29
C VAL A 72 -2.71 -18.81 -0.59
N ASP A 73 -3.72 -18.92 0.27
CA ASP A 73 -4.94 -18.11 0.16
C ASP A 73 -4.60 -16.62 0.38
N VAL A 74 -4.96 -15.77 -0.58
CA VAL A 74 -4.71 -14.32 -0.56
C VAL A 74 -5.96 -13.52 -0.92
N VAL A 75 -6.06 -12.30 -0.40
CA VAL A 75 -6.93 -11.26 -0.94
C VAL A 75 -6.07 -10.14 -1.52
N VAL A 76 -6.28 -9.83 -2.79
CA VAL A 76 -5.47 -8.86 -3.53
C VAL A 76 -6.35 -7.68 -3.93
N GLN A 77 -5.95 -6.50 -3.48
CA GLN A 77 -6.48 -5.24 -3.99
C GLN A 77 -5.77 -4.90 -5.30
N ALA A 78 -6.46 -5.10 -6.42
CA ALA A 78 -5.97 -4.79 -7.76
C ALA A 78 -6.30 -3.34 -8.11
N GLY A 79 -5.33 -2.46 -7.87
CA GLY A 79 -5.46 -1.01 -8.00
C GLY A 79 -5.78 -0.34 -6.65
N ARG A 80 -5.18 0.83 -6.44
CA ARG A 80 -5.41 1.68 -5.27
C ARG A 80 -6.15 2.97 -5.61
N LEU A 81 -6.70 3.58 -4.57
CA LEU A 81 -7.23 4.93 -4.57
C LEU A 81 -6.16 5.87 -4.02
N HIS A 82 -6.04 7.06 -4.59
CA HIS A 82 -5.06 8.05 -4.16
C HIS A 82 -5.73 9.33 -3.66
N TYR A 83 -5.03 10.02 -2.77
CA TYR A 83 -5.51 11.27 -2.22
C TYR A 83 -5.60 12.39 -3.28
N TYR A 84 -4.66 12.44 -4.23
CA TYR A 84 -4.69 13.42 -5.32
C TYR A 84 -5.88 13.24 -6.29
N GLU A 85 -6.57 12.10 -6.28
CA GLU A 85 -7.81 11.89 -7.05
C GLU A 85 -9.00 12.65 -6.44
N GLY A 86 -8.82 13.29 -5.29
CA GLY A 86 -9.87 14.00 -4.55
C GLY A 86 -10.60 13.15 -3.52
N TYR A 87 -10.18 11.89 -3.33
CA TYR A 87 -10.71 11.03 -2.28
C TYR A 87 -10.23 11.49 -0.90
N SER A 88 -11.12 11.42 0.09
CA SER A 88 -10.72 11.58 1.48
C SER A 88 -9.79 10.44 1.92
N MET A 89 -8.94 10.70 2.92
CA MET A 89 -8.09 9.64 3.50
C MET A 89 -8.90 8.45 4.03
N ALA A 90 -10.13 8.69 4.51
CA ALA A 90 -11.03 7.63 4.95
C ALA A 90 -11.48 6.72 3.79
N GLN A 91 -11.72 7.28 2.60
CA GLN A 91 -12.02 6.51 1.38
C GLN A 91 -10.78 5.77 0.88
N VAL A 92 -9.63 6.45 0.80
CA VAL A 92 -8.34 5.85 0.37
C VAL A 92 -8.01 4.60 1.18
N THR A 93 -8.23 4.67 2.50
CA THR A 93 -7.87 3.59 3.43
C THR A 93 -9.04 2.68 3.79
N TYR A 94 -10.20 2.85 3.14
CA TYR A 94 -11.36 1.99 3.38
C TYR A 94 -11.10 0.52 3.02
N PRO A 95 -10.44 0.19 1.87
CA PRO A 95 -10.11 -1.19 1.53
C PRO A 95 -9.31 -1.92 2.60
N ILE A 96 -8.37 -1.26 3.29
CA ILE A 96 -7.63 -1.85 4.41
C ILE A 96 -8.57 -2.25 5.56
N ARG A 97 -9.54 -1.41 5.90
CA ARG A 97 -10.55 -1.72 6.92
C ARG A 97 -11.43 -2.89 6.50
N VAL A 98 -11.77 -2.99 5.22
CA VAL A 98 -12.52 -4.12 4.67
C VAL A 98 -11.71 -5.41 4.76
N MET A 99 -10.43 -5.40 4.39
CA MET A 99 -9.53 -6.55 4.52
C MET A 99 -9.42 -7.01 5.97
N ALA A 100 -9.20 -6.10 6.92
CA ALA A 100 -9.18 -6.45 8.35
C ALA A 100 -10.53 -7.05 8.82
N ALA A 101 -11.66 -6.47 8.42
CA ALA A 101 -12.98 -7.01 8.75
C ALA A 101 -13.28 -8.35 8.05
N PHE A 102 -12.60 -8.65 6.96
CA PHE A 102 -12.66 -9.94 6.27
C PHE A 102 -11.82 -11.03 6.95
N GLY A 103 -10.88 -10.64 7.82
CA GLY A 103 -10.04 -11.56 8.59
C GLY A 103 -8.56 -11.56 8.21
N VAL A 104 -8.11 -10.60 7.40
CA VAL A 104 -6.68 -10.41 7.10
C VAL A 104 -5.93 -10.01 8.36
N GLU A 105 -4.75 -10.57 8.55
CA GLU A 105 -3.84 -10.30 9.68
C GLU A 105 -2.55 -9.61 9.22
N GLN A 106 -2.15 -9.82 7.96
CA GLN A 106 -0.90 -9.32 7.38
C GLN A 106 -1.18 -8.61 6.06
N VAL A 107 -0.53 -7.48 5.80
CA VAL A 107 -0.64 -6.76 4.53
C VAL A 107 0.71 -6.47 3.90
N LEU A 108 0.85 -6.82 2.61
CA LEU A 108 1.96 -6.39 1.76
C LEU A 108 1.50 -5.23 0.88
N LEU A 109 2.09 -4.05 1.11
CA LEU A 109 1.78 -2.83 0.36
C LEU A 109 2.86 -2.57 -0.69
N THR A 110 2.48 -2.58 -1.98
CA THR A 110 3.43 -2.40 -3.09
C THR A 110 3.27 -1.06 -3.77
N ASN A 111 4.32 -0.38 -4.22
CA ASN A 111 4.18 0.88 -4.96
C ASN A 111 5.30 1.12 -5.97
N ALA A 112 5.01 1.93 -6.99
CA ALA A 112 6.04 2.60 -7.78
C ALA A 112 6.55 3.81 -6.99
N ALA A 113 7.86 4.05 -7.01
CA ALA A 113 8.49 5.17 -6.33
C ALA A 113 9.62 5.79 -7.15
N GLY A 114 9.84 7.09 -6.92
CA GLY A 114 11.05 7.78 -7.36
C GLY A 114 12.21 7.52 -6.40
N GLY A 115 13.38 7.12 -6.91
CA GLY A 115 14.58 6.91 -6.11
C GLY A 115 15.27 8.24 -5.76
N ILE A 116 15.49 8.48 -4.46
CA ILE A 116 16.23 9.64 -3.91
C ILE A 116 17.66 9.23 -3.53
N ALA A 117 17.82 8.08 -2.87
CA ALA A 117 19.12 7.58 -2.45
C ALA A 117 20.03 7.27 -3.66
N THR A 118 21.33 7.52 -3.51
CA THR A 118 22.29 7.44 -4.63
C THR A 118 22.63 6.01 -5.06
N ASP A 119 22.30 5.02 -4.24
CA ASP A 119 22.51 3.59 -4.49
C ASP A 119 21.23 2.86 -4.98
N LEU A 120 20.14 3.61 -5.22
CA LEU A 120 18.93 3.11 -5.88
C LEU A 120 18.96 3.40 -7.38
N ALA A 121 18.65 2.39 -8.18
CA ALA A 121 18.51 2.46 -9.63
C ALA A 121 17.10 2.10 -10.09
N VAL A 122 16.74 2.51 -11.30
CA VAL A 122 15.48 2.10 -11.92
C VAL A 122 15.47 0.58 -12.10
N GLY A 123 14.39 -0.06 -11.65
CA GLY A 123 14.25 -1.52 -11.61
C GLY A 123 14.61 -2.15 -10.27
N ASP A 124 15.22 -1.40 -9.35
CA ASP A 124 15.48 -1.89 -8.00
C ASP A 124 14.18 -2.09 -7.24
N PHE A 125 14.17 -3.14 -6.40
CA PHE A 125 13.17 -3.33 -5.37
C PHE A 125 13.73 -2.86 -4.03
N MET A 126 12.97 -2.04 -3.32
CA MET A 126 13.32 -1.53 -2.00
C MET A 126 12.27 -1.95 -0.98
N ARG A 127 12.71 -2.68 0.06
CA ARG A 127 11.94 -2.92 1.26
C ARG A 127 11.80 -1.61 2.04
N ILE A 128 10.58 -1.26 2.40
CA ILE A 128 10.31 -0.08 3.24
C ILE A 128 10.59 -0.47 4.69
N ILE A 129 11.57 0.19 5.30
CA ILE A 129 11.94 -0.05 6.72
C ILE A 129 11.32 0.99 7.67
N ASP A 130 11.03 2.18 7.15
CA ASP A 130 10.35 3.26 7.87
C ASP A 130 9.71 4.24 6.86
N HIS A 131 8.94 5.22 7.33
CA HIS A 131 8.37 6.25 6.48
C HIS A 131 8.36 7.66 7.06
N ILE A 132 8.25 8.63 6.16
CA ILE A 132 7.97 10.03 6.47
C ILE A 132 6.62 10.40 5.84
N ASN A 133 5.64 10.77 6.66
CA ASN A 133 4.34 11.23 6.17
C ASN A 133 4.35 12.75 5.91
N LEU A 134 4.50 13.13 4.65
CA LEU A 134 4.47 14.52 4.18
C LEU A 134 3.17 14.85 3.41
N MET A 135 2.13 14.04 3.54
CA MET A 135 0.87 14.22 2.79
C MET A 135 0.02 15.40 3.28
N GLY A 136 0.38 16.03 4.41
CA GLY A 136 -0.41 17.10 5.02
C GLY A 136 -1.76 16.66 5.59
N ALA A 137 -2.00 15.35 5.65
CA ALA A 137 -3.23 14.74 6.15
C ALA A 137 -2.92 13.41 6.85
N ASN A 138 -3.80 13.01 7.77
CA ASN A 138 -3.70 11.74 8.48
C ASN A 138 -5.06 11.01 8.41
N PRO A 139 -5.10 9.71 8.06
CA PRO A 139 -6.35 8.95 7.95
C PRO A 139 -7.07 8.74 9.28
N LEU A 140 -6.42 8.98 10.41
CA LEU A 140 -6.99 8.85 11.76
C LEU A 140 -7.47 10.20 12.33
N ARG A 141 -7.40 11.29 11.56
CA ARG A 141 -7.90 12.59 12.00
C ARG A 141 -9.41 12.51 12.27
N GLY A 142 -9.80 12.79 13.51
CA GLY A 142 -11.19 12.76 13.96
C GLY A 142 -11.33 11.94 15.25
N GLU A 143 -12.57 11.68 15.66
CA GLU A 143 -12.83 10.73 16.73
C GLU A 143 -12.53 9.30 16.27
N ALA A 144 -11.84 8.53 17.10
CA ALA A 144 -11.60 7.13 16.82
C ALA A 144 -12.92 6.36 16.75
N SER A 145 -13.01 5.41 15.82
CA SER A 145 -14.17 4.53 15.77
C SER A 145 -14.27 3.69 17.06
N PRO A 146 -15.48 3.38 17.56
CA PRO A 146 -15.64 2.57 18.76
C PRO A 146 -14.83 1.27 18.68
N GLY A 147 -14.05 0.99 19.72
CA GLY A 147 -13.21 -0.21 19.81
C GLY A 147 -11.83 -0.11 19.14
N LEU A 148 -11.51 1.00 18.46
CA LEU A 148 -10.18 1.24 17.89
C LEU A 148 -9.39 2.29 18.71
N PRO A 149 -8.06 2.16 18.79
CA PRO A 149 -7.24 3.16 19.48
C PRO A 149 -7.21 4.48 18.71
N GLY A 150 -7.31 5.60 19.44
CA GLY A 150 -7.13 6.95 18.89
C GLY A 150 -5.67 7.37 18.76
N PHE A 151 -4.78 6.73 19.51
CA PHE A 151 -3.33 6.94 19.44
C PHE A 151 -2.67 5.61 19.07
N VAL A 152 -1.93 5.59 17.96
CA VAL A 152 -1.31 4.40 17.40
C VAL A 152 0.20 4.58 17.46
N ASP A 153 0.91 3.59 18.04
CA ASP A 153 2.36 3.58 18.00
C ASP A 153 2.85 3.16 16.61
N MET A 154 3.76 3.95 16.06
CA MET A 154 4.36 3.75 14.73
C MET A 154 5.86 3.42 14.81
N SER A 155 6.42 3.26 16.02
CA SER A 155 7.85 2.95 16.23
C SER A 155 8.31 1.67 15.53
N ALA A 156 7.40 0.70 15.37
CA ALA A 156 7.57 -0.53 14.62
C ALA A 156 6.39 -0.72 13.65
N ALA A 157 6.21 0.23 12.74
CA ALA A 157 5.13 0.20 11.75
C ALA A 157 5.30 -0.92 10.71
N TYR A 158 6.54 -1.27 10.39
CA TYR A 158 6.88 -2.32 9.43
C TYR A 158 7.38 -3.56 10.19
N SER A 159 6.82 -4.72 9.87
CA SER A 159 7.13 -5.97 10.56
C SER A 159 8.47 -6.54 10.11
N GLU A 160 9.36 -6.78 11.07
CA GLU A 160 10.66 -7.39 10.82
C GLU A 160 10.53 -8.83 10.29
N SER A 161 9.54 -9.60 10.77
CA SER A 161 9.30 -10.98 10.30
C SER A 161 8.91 -11.02 8.82
N LEU A 162 7.97 -10.16 8.41
CA LEU A 162 7.60 -10.00 7.01
C LEU A 162 8.74 -9.41 6.18
N GLY A 163 9.54 -8.53 6.77
CA GLY A 163 10.73 -7.98 6.15
C GLY A 163 11.80 -9.04 5.87
N GLN A 164 11.98 -10.02 6.76
CA GLN A 164 12.87 -11.16 6.55
C GLN A 164 12.33 -12.10 5.47
N ALA A 165 11.02 -12.34 5.44
CA ALA A 165 10.38 -13.13 4.38
C ALA A 165 10.57 -12.50 3.00
N LEU A 166 10.46 -11.17 2.88
CA LEU A 166 10.79 -10.45 1.64
C LEU A 166 12.27 -10.61 1.25
N GLY A 167 13.18 -10.52 2.23
CA GLY A 167 14.61 -10.74 2.01
C GLY A 167 14.91 -12.14 1.47
N GLN A 168 14.28 -13.17 2.05
CA GLN A 168 14.41 -14.54 1.56
C GLN A 168 13.83 -14.69 0.15
N ALA A 169 12.64 -14.14 -0.12
CA ALA A 169 12.03 -14.20 -1.44
C ALA A 169 12.91 -13.52 -2.52
N ALA A 170 13.55 -12.41 -2.19
CA ALA A 170 14.49 -11.75 -3.10
C ALA A 170 15.73 -12.62 -3.37
N ALA A 171 16.29 -13.24 -2.33
CA ALA A 171 17.42 -14.16 -2.46
C ALA A 171 17.08 -15.37 -3.35
N ASP A 172 15.89 -15.96 -3.16
CA ASP A 172 15.40 -17.09 -3.96
C ASP A 172 15.22 -16.71 -5.43
N CYS A 173 14.87 -15.46 -5.71
CA CYS A 173 14.76 -14.90 -7.06
C CYS A 173 16.11 -14.41 -7.64
N GLY A 174 17.19 -14.41 -6.87
CA GLY A 174 18.48 -13.83 -7.29
C GLY A 174 18.44 -12.31 -7.46
N ILE A 175 17.57 -11.63 -6.73
CA ILE A 175 17.38 -10.17 -6.77
C ILE A 175 18.04 -9.54 -5.55
N GLU A 176 18.79 -8.46 -5.75
CA GLU A 176 19.26 -7.62 -4.65
C GLU A 176 18.09 -6.79 -4.11
N LEU A 177 17.69 -7.02 -2.85
CA LEU A 177 16.67 -6.23 -2.18
C LEU A 177 17.30 -5.07 -1.41
N LYS A 178 17.03 -3.85 -1.85
CA LYS A 178 17.41 -2.62 -1.14
C LYS A 178 16.54 -2.43 0.11
N SER A 179 16.95 -1.58 1.03
CA SER A 179 16.14 -1.20 2.20
C SER A 179 16.25 0.30 2.42
N GLY A 180 15.14 0.97 2.71
CA GLY A 180 15.16 2.42 2.90
C GLY A 180 13.88 3.02 3.46
N VAL A 181 13.97 4.31 3.78
CA VAL A 181 12.90 5.14 4.30
C VAL A 181 12.07 5.70 3.14
N PHE A 182 10.75 5.51 3.23
CA PHE A 182 9.80 5.94 2.20
C PHE A 182 9.12 7.25 2.57
N ALA A 183 9.22 8.28 1.74
CA ALA A 183 8.46 9.51 1.89
C ALA A 183 7.13 9.43 1.11
N ALA A 184 6.03 9.76 1.78
CA ALA A 184 4.73 9.93 1.13
C ALA A 184 4.35 11.41 1.02
N VAL A 185 4.12 11.89 -0.19
CA VAL A 185 3.60 13.23 -0.49
C VAL A 185 2.20 13.15 -1.11
N SER A 186 1.49 14.28 -1.20
CA SER A 186 0.13 14.27 -1.75
C SER A 186 0.08 14.11 -3.26
N GLY A 187 1.05 14.65 -4.01
CA GLY A 187 0.93 14.82 -5.46
C GLY A 187 -0.17 15.81 -5.87
N PRO A 188 -0.63 15.83 -7.14
CA PRO A 188 -0.18 14.96 -8.25
C PRO A 188 1.03 15.52 -9.02
N SER A 189 1.45 16.77 -8.75
CA SER A 189 2.69 17.29 -9.31
C SER A 189 3.87 16.47 -8.78
N TYR A 190 4.77 16.06 -9.67
CA TYR A 190 6.08 15.58 -9.25
C TYR A 190 6.85 16.67 -8.52
N GLU A 191 7.84 16.24 -7.74
CA GLU A 191 8.63 17.11 -6.90
C GLU A 191 9.58 17.97 -7.75
N THR A 192 9.88 19.16 -7.26
CA THR A 192 10.98 19.98 -7.73
C THR A 192 12.33 19.41 -7.24
N PRO A 193 13.45 19.71 -7.91
CA PRO A 193 14.77 19.32 -7.40
C PRO A 193 15.09 19.86 -6.01
N ALA A 194 14.51 21.00 -5.62
CA ALA A 194 14.69 21.57 -4.28
C ALA A 194 13.96 20.75 -3.21
N GLU A 195 12.73 20.31 -3.50
CA GLU A 195 11.97 19.41 -2.63
C GLU A 195 12.68 18.07 -2.47
N ILE A 196 13.19 17.48 -3.56
CA ILE A 196 13.97 16.22 -3.49
C ILE A 196 15.20 16.37 -2.58
N ARG A 197 15.97 17.46 -2.71
CA ARG A 197 17.10 17.71 -1.80
C ARG A 197 16.65 17.88 -0.34
N ALA A 198 15.52 18.53 -0.12
CA ALA A 198 14.96 18.68 1.22
C ALA A 198 14.56 17.31 1.80
N PHE A 199 13.87 16.46 1.03
CA PHE A 199 13.44 15.14 1.48
C PHE A 199 14.62 14.19 1.70
N ALA A 200 15.66 14.25 0.86
CA ALA A 200 16.92 13.56 1.12
C ALA A 200 17.56 14.00 2.44
N THR A 201 17.54 15.31 2.73
CA THR A 201 18.05 15.86 4.00
C THR A 201 17.24 15.38 5.21
N LEU A 202 15.93 15.12 5.02
CA LEU A 202 15.07 14.52 6.05
C LEU A 202 15.28 13.00 6.20
N GLY A 203 16.11 12.39 5.35
CA GLY A 203 16.44 10.97 5.39
C GLY A 203 15.55 10.07 4.52
N ALA A 204 14.84 10.61 3.53
CA ALA A 204 14.06 9.79 2.59
C ALA A 204 14.96 9.15 1.51
N ASP A 205 14.78 7.86 1.27
CA ASP A 205 15.48 7.10 0.23
C ASP A 205 14.64 6.93 -1.04
N ALA A 206 13.31 6.84 -0.91
CA ALA A 206 12.38 6.83 -2.03
C ALA A 206 11.14 7.68 -1.71
N ILE A 207 10.43 8.10 -2.76
CA ILE A 207 9.24 8.95 -2.65
C ILE A 207 8.10 8.48 -3.55
N ALA A 208 6.88 8.50 -3.03
CA ALA A 208 5.68 8.35 -3.86
C ALA A 208 4.45 9.04 -3.23
N MET A 209 3.29 8.79 -3.83
CA MET A 209 2.04 9.47 -3.52
C MET A 209 0.97 8.56 -2.86
N SER A 210 1.41 7.52 -2.15
CA SER A 210 0.51 6.46 -1.62
C SER A 210 1.08 5.76 -0.38
N THR A 211 0.54 4.58 -0.03
CA THR A 211 1.08 3.62 0.95
C THR A 211 0.98 4.04 2.41
N VAL A 212 1.53 5.19 2.80
CA VAL A 212 1.61 5.59 4.21
C VAL A 212 0.24 5.69 4.91
N PRO A 213 -0.83 6.22 4.30
CA PRO A 213 -2.15 6.19 4.92
C PRO A 213 -2.65 4.76 5.19
N GLU A 214 -2.37 3.82 4.27
CA GLU A 214 -2.75 2.42 4.39
C GLU A 214 -1.97 1.74 5.53
N VAL A 215 -0.66 2.03 5.66
CA VAL A 215 0.18 1.57 6.78
C VAL A 215 -0.42 2.03 8.12
N ILE A 216 -0.72 3.33 8.27
CA ILE A 216 -1.26 3.90 9.51
C ILE A 216 -2.57 3.21 9.91
N VAL A 217 -3.48 3.00 8.96
CA VAL A 217 -4.76 2.33 9.23
C VAL A 217 -4.58 0.84 9.53
N ALA A 218 -3.70 0.16 8.80
CA ALA A 218 -3.37 -1.24 9.08
C ALA A 218 -2.84 -1.41 10.52
N ARG A 219 -1.96 -0.50 10.98
CA ARG A 219 -1.45 -0.51 12.36
C ARG A 219 -2.52 -0.16 13.39
N GLN A 220 -3.43 0.77 13.11
CA GLN A 220 -4.59 1.02 13.99
C GLN A 220 -5.44 -0.24 14.19
N LEU A 221 -5.55 -1.07 13.15
CA LEU A 221 -6.33 -2.32 13.14
C LEU A 221 -5.54 -3.52 13.69
N GLY A 222 -4.28 -3.33 14.09
CA GLY A 222 -3.43 -4.39 14.62
C GLY A 222 -2.81 -5.32 13.57
N LEU A 223 -2.89 -4.99 12.27
CA LEU A 223 -2.31 -5.80 11.20
C LEU A 223 -0.78 -5.68 11.18
N GLU A 224 -0.09 -6.77 10.86
CA GLU A 224 1.32 -6.71 10.47
C GLU A 224 1.43 -6.12 9.06
N VAL A 225 2.44 -5.28 8.83
CA VAL A 225 2.61 -4.56 7.57
C VAL A 225 4.00 -4.79 7.02
N SER A 226 4.10 -5.01 5.72
CA SER A 226 5.34 -4.91 4.97
C SER A 226 5.15 -4.03 3.74
N GLY A 227 6.22 -3.38 3.31
CA GLY A 227 6.20 -2.45 2.18
C GLY A 227 7.28 -2.79 1.16
N LEU A 228 6.91 -2.75 -0.11
CA LEU A 228 7.81 -3.00 -1.24
C LEU A 228 7.64 -1.93 -2.31
N SER A 229 8.69 -1.13 -2.53
CA SER A 229 8.74 -0.15 -3.60
C SER A 229 9.50 -0.71 -4.80
N CYS A 230 8.96 -0.53 -6.00
CA CYS A 230 9.69 -0.66 -7.25
C CYS A 230 10.16 0.73 -7.68
N ILE A 231 11.46 0.93 -7.85
CA ILE A 231 12.01 2.21 -8.27
C ILE A 231 11.80 2.37 -9.77
N THR A 232 10.88 3.25 -10.16
CA THR A 232 10.47 3.41 -11.58
C THR A 232 11.18 4.56 -12.28
N ASN A 233 11.73 5.49 -11.52
CA ASN A 233 12.47 6.64 -12.03
C ASN A 233 13.46 7.15 -10.98
N ALA A 234 14.51 7.83 -11.41
CA ALA A 234 15.25 8.71 -10.51
C ALA A 234 14.38 9.92 -10.15
N ALA A 235 14.45 10.38 -8.90
CA ALA A 235 13.73 11.57 -8.47
C ALA A 235 14.24 12.83 -9.19
N ALA A 236 13.41 13.88 -9.21
CA ALA A 236 13.67 15.08 -10.00
C ALA A 236 15.04 15.71 -9.68
N GLY A 237 15.82 15.98 -10.73
CA GLY A 237 17.16 16.57 -10.62
C GLY A 237 18.29 15.58 -10.28
N LEU A 238 17.99 14.28 -10.13
CA LEU A 238 19.00 13.23 -9.91
C LEU A 238 19.35 12.43 -11.17
N ALA A 239 18.44 12.40 -12.16
CA ALA A 239 18.77 11.88 -13.48
C ALA A 239 19.85 12.77 -14.12
N LYS A 240 21.01 12.19 -14.47
CA LYS A 240 21.95 12.88 -15.35
C LYS A 240 21.26 13.08 -16.69
N SER A 241 21.15 14.32 -17.15
CA SER A 241 20.81 14.61 -18.54
C SER A 241 21.75 13.79 -19.42
N ALA A 242 21.20 12.92 -20.26
CA ALA A 242 21.97 12.27 -21.32
C ALA A 242 22.48 13.31 -22.32
#